data_AF-A0A8U0M4N2-F1
#
_entry.id   AF-A0A8U0M4N2-F1
#
_cell.length_a   1.000
_cell.length_b   1.000
_cell.length_c   1.000
_cell.angle_alpha   90.00
_cell.angle_beta   90.00
_cell.angle_gamma   90.00
#
_symmetry.space_group_name_H-M   'P 1'
#
loop_
_entity.id
_entity.type
_entity.pdbx_description
1 polymer ?
#
loop_
_entity_poly.entity_id
_entity_poly.type
_entity_poly.pdbx_seq_one_letter_code
_entity_poly.pdbx_strand_id
1 'polypeptide(L)' 'MRVHWNDFEPYRRNVTFYPANDVPILPLIDDLDFIRNKKSWGYTFRVGFFEMKQTGFNLIRDRLLA' A
#
# COMPACT_ATOMS: atom_id res chain seq x y z
N MET A 1 19.89 -13.94 11.10
CA MET A 1 19.63 -13.06 12.27
C MET A 1 18.61 -13.78 13.15
N ARG A 2 18.99 -14.33 14.31
CA ARG A 2 18.02 -14.88 15.27
C ARG A 2 17.48 -13.71 16.09
N VAL A 3 16.17 -13.51 16.06
CA VAL A 3 15.50 -12.57 16.97
C VAL A 3 15.28 -13.32 18.28
N HIS A 4 15.92 -12.88 19.36
CA HIS A 4 15.56 -13.33 20.69
C HIS A 4 14.28 -12.58 21.09
N TRP A 5 13.22 -13.30 21.47
CA TRP A 5 11.90 -12.70 21.75
C TRP A 5 11.94 -11.59 22.82
N ASN A 6 12.91 -11.65 23.74
CA ASN A 6 13.09 -10.66 24.78
C ASN A 6 13.71 -9.34 24.29
N ASP A 7 14.34 -9.33 23.11
CA ASP A 7 14.97 -8.16 22.51
C ASP A 7 14.18 -7.63 21.29
N PHE A 8 12.97 -8.14 21.06
CA PHE A 8 12.14 -7.72 19.95
C PHE A 8 11.39 -6.42 20.27
N GLU A 9 11.82 -5.32 19.64
CA GLU A 9 11.11 -4.05 19.66
C GLU A 9 10.54 -3.74 18.26
N PRO A 10 9.20 -3.67 18.09
CA PRO A 10 8.61 -3.43 16.79
C PRO A 10 8.76 -1.97 16.36
N TYR A 11 9.23 -1.74 15.13
CA TYR A 11 9.19 -0.41 14.53
C TYR A 11 7.74 0.04 14.31
N ARG A 12 7.38 1.21 14.85
CA ARG A 12 6.06 1.85 14.67
C ARG A 12 6.22 3.31 14.31
N ARG A 13 5.27 3.82 13.52
CA ARG A 13 5.18 5.24 13.16
C ARG A 13 3.75 5.73 13.43
N ASN A 14 3.62 6.86 14.10
CA ASN A 14 2.32 7.52 14.28
C ASN A 14 1.81 8.03 12.93
N VAL A 15 0.52 7.82 12.65
CA VAL A 15 -0.13 8.26 11.41
C VAL A 15 -1.47 8.89 11.72
N THR A 16 -1.88 9.83 10.88
CA THR A 16 -3.21 10.44 10.91
C THR A 16 -3.98 9.95 9.69
N PHE A 17 -5.20 9.48 9.90
CA PHE A 17 -6.08 9.05 8.82
C PHE A 17 -6.95 10.22 8.34
N TYR A 18 -7.09 10.35 7.02
CA TYR A 18 -8.03 11.28 6.41
C TYR A 18 -9.42 10.63 6.34
N PRO A 19 -10.52 11.39 6.49
CA PRO A 19 -11.85 10.93 6.11
C PRO A 19 -11.85 10.57 4.62
N ALA A 20 -12.19 9.33 4.29
CA ALA A 20 -12.10 8.81 2.93
C ALA A 20 -13.23 7.80 2.66
N ASN A 21 -13.54 7.61 1.39
CA ASN A 21 -14.51 6.65 0.90
C ASN A 21 -13.83 5.33 0.51
N ASP A 22 -14.56 4.22 0.61
CA ASP A 22 -14.10 2.93 0.12
C ASP A 22 -14.07 2.93 -1.42
N VAL A 23 -12.96 2.46 -1.99
CA VAL A 23 -12.76 2.39 -3.45
C VAL A 23 -12.39 0.98 -3.87
N PRO A 24 -13.12 0.36 -4.83
CA PRO A 24 -12.70 -0.91 -5.40
C PRO A 24 -11.33 -0.79 -6.07
N ILE A 25 -10.41 -1.69 -5.74
CA ILE A 25 -9.07 -1.69 -6.34
C ILE A 25 -9.06 -2.20 -7.79
N LEU A 26 -10.00 -3.10 -8.15
CA LEU A 26 -10.01 -3.80 -9.45
C LEU A 26 -9.97 -2.85 -10.66
N PRO A 27 -10.77 -1.75 -10.71
CA PRO A 27 -10.72 -0.81 -11.83
C PRO A 27 -9.42 0.00 -11.92
N LEU A 28 -8.62 0.05 -10.85
CA LEU A 28 -7.39 0.84 -10.79
C LEU A 28 -6.16 0.02 -11.17
N ILE A 29 -6.26 -1.30 -11.25
CA ILE A 29 -5.11 -2.21 -11.38
C ILE A 29 -4.22 -1.84 -12.56
N ASP A 30 -4.80 -1.49 -13.71
CA ASP A 30 -4.05 -1.17 -14.92
C ASP A 30 -3.26 0.13 -14.79
N ASP A 31 -3.78 1.12 -14.07
CA ASP A 31 -3.18 2.44 -13.86
C ASP A 31 -2.14 2.48 -12.72
N LEU A 32 -2.03 1.43 -11.90
CA LEU A 32 -1.11 1.38 -10.77
C LEU A 32 0.29 0.89 -11.19
N ASP A 33 1.23 1.82 -11.32
CA ASP A 33 2.62 1.61 -11.79
C ASP A 33 3.40 0.55 -11.00
N PHE A 34 3.10 0.39 -9.71
CA PHE A 34 3.78 -0.57 -8.83
C PHE A 34 3.28 -2.01 -9.01
N ILE A 35 2.16 -2.21 -9.71
CA ILE A 35 1.63 -3.53 -10.06
C ILE A 35 2.22 -3.95 -11.41
N ARG A 36 3.33 -4.71 -11.35
CA ARG A 36 4.04 -5.18 -12.55
C ARG A 36 3.30 -6.28 -13.31
N ASN A 37 2.68 -7.22 -12.59
CA ASN A 37 1.90 -8.30 -13.18
C ASN A 37 0.42 -8.09 -12.86
N LYS A 38 -0.33 -7.55 -13.83
CA LYS A 38 -1.77 -7.25 -13.68
C LYS A 38 -2.63 -8.51 -13.50
N LYS A 39 -2.19 -9.67 -13.98
CA LYS A 39 -2.88 -10.97 -13.78
C LYS A 39 -2.67 -11.54 -12.36
N SER A 40 -1.58 -11.16 -11.70
CA SER A 40 -1.24 -11.58 -10.33
C SER A 40 -1.08 -10.38 -9.40
N TRP A 41 -1.99 -9.41 -9.51
CA TRP A 41 -1.88 -8.11 -8.87
C TRP A 41 -1.85 -8.17 -7.33
N GLY A 42 -2.50 -9.18 -6.73
CA GLY A 42 -2.51 -9.37 -5.28
C GLY A 42 -1.12 -9.65 -4.69
N TYR A 43 -0.14 -10.07 -5.49
CA TYR A 43 1.21 -10.39 -5.02
C TYR A 43 1.92 -9.16 -4.43
N THR A 44 1.75 -7.97 -5.03
CA THR A 44 2.40 -6.74 -4.54
C THR A 44 1.93 -6.36 -3.14
N PHE A 45 0.72 -6.74 -2.74
CA PHE A 45 0.16 -6.43 -1.42
C PHE A 45 0.50 -7.47 -0.34
N ARG A 46 1.25 -8.52 -0.69
CA ARG A 46 1.71 -9.52 0.29
C ARG A 46 2.94 -9.06 1.08
N VAL A 47 3.59 -7.98 0.65
CA VAL A 47 4.67 -7.34 1.40
C VAL A 47 4.09 -6.23 2.27
N GLY A 48 4.59 -6.07 3.49
CA GLY A 48 4.01 -5.11 4.45
C GLY A 48 4.12 -3.64 4.01
N PHE A 49 5.24 -3.29 3.35
CA PHE A 49 5.48 -1.94 2.83
C PHE A 49 6.28 -2.01 1.53
N PHE A 50 5.97 -1.11 0.60
CA PHE A 50 6.71 -0.92 -0.64
C PHE A 50 6.70 0.56 -1.03
N GLU A 51 7.69 0.98 -1.81
CA GLU A 51 7.74 2.33 -2.36
C GLU A 51 6.90 2.41 -3.65
N MET A 52 6.19 3.53 -3.83
CA MET A 52 5.46 3.82 -5.05
C MET A 52 5.71 5.23 -5.54
N LYS A 53 5.49 5.45 -6.83
CA LYS A 53 5.61 6.77 -7.45
C LYS A 53 4.49 7.70 -6.99
N GLN A 54 4.77 9.01 -6.99
CA GLN A 54 3.81 10.05 -6.67
C GLN A 54 2.55 10.01 -7.55
N THR A 55 2.69 9.62 -8.82
CA THR A 55 1.58 9.45 -9.77
C THR A 55 0.55 8.44 -9.26
N GLY A 56 1.00 7.25 -8.87
CA GLY A 56 0.15 6.21 -8.28
C GLY A 56 -0.48 6.64 -6.95
N PHE A 57 0.27 7.34 -6.09
CA PHE A 57 -0.27 7.90 -4.85
C PHE A 57 -1.42 8.88 -5.12
N ASN A 58 -1.22 9.83 -6.04
CA ASN A 58 -2.23 10.83 -6.37
C ASN A 58 -3.49 10.17 -6.95
N LEU A 59 -3.33 9.18 -7.83
CA LEU A 59 -4.48 8.42 -8.36
C LEU A 59 -5.31 7.81 -7.23
N ILE A 60 -4.68 7.08 -6.30
CA ILE A 60 -5.39 6.45 -5.17
C ILE A 60 -6.04 7.51 -4.28
N ARG A 61 -5.28 8.55 -3.92
CA ARG A 61 -5.75 9.67 -3.08
C ARG A 61 -6.99 10.31 -3.68
N ASP A 62 -6.96 10.64 -4.96
CA ASP A 62 -8.05 11.35 -5.63
C ASP A 62 -9.31 10.48 -5.73
N ARG A 63 -9.18 9.15 -5.73
CA ARG A 63 -10.35 8.24 -5.66
C ARG A 63 -10.89 8.11 -4.24
N LEU A 64 -10.02 8.05 -3.24
CA LEU A 64 -10.40 7.91 -1.83
C LEU A 64 -11.03 9.19 -1.26
N LEU A 65 -10.58 10.36 -1.71
CA LEU A 65 -11.01 11.66 -1.20
C LEU A 65 -12.04 12.37 -2.10
N ALA A 66 -12.55 11.67 -3.13
CA ALA A 66 -13.63 12.17 -3.99
C ALA A 66 -14.97 12.21 -3.27
#